data_AF-A0A7Z9ID21-F1
#
_entry.id   AF-A0A7Z9ID21-F1
#
_cell.length_a   1.000
_cell.length_b   1.000
_cell.length_c   1.000
_cell.angle_alpha   90.00
_cell.angle_beta   90.00
_cell.angle_gamma   90.00
#
_symmetry.space_group_name_H-M   'P 1'
#
loop_
_entity.id
_entity.type
_entity.pdbx_description
1 polymer ?
#
loop_
_entity_poly.entity_id
_entity_poly.type
_entity_poly.pdbx_seq_one_letter_code
_entity_poly.pdbx_strand_id
1 'polypeptide(L)'
;MNEAKPEQHDSETNLPHETNERRGFLGSAAGITAAVLGGLLGVGPLAIGLYATVMDPLRKKTTPQKAAGDAVGAKEGFYFVAQLGELDSHVPRRFTIMADKIDAWNFMKDQPIGSVYMRMQGEQVECFHTTCPHAGCAVSYELESQAYQCPCHNSSFNVDGSKLEGGRSSNPSPRGLDALEVYVQGTSVFVKYEDYFTGRHDKIAK
;
A
#
# COMPACT_ATOMS: atom_id res chain seq x y z
N MET A 1 32.03 7.31 -109.65
CA MET A 1 30.89 7.87 -108.92
C MET A 1 30.02 6.72 -108.44
N ASN A 2 29.39 6.63 -107.26
CA ASN A 2 29.43 7.32 -105.96
C ASN A 2 28.83 6.27 -104.96
N GLU A 3 29.05 6.24 -103.64
CA GLU A 3 29.88 7.01 -102.69
C GLU A 3 30.16 6.10 -101.46
N ALA A 4 31.09 6.47 -100.57
CA ALA A 4 31.30 5.74 -99.32
C ALA A 4 30.33 6.22 -98.22
N LYS A 5 29.75 5.29 -97.44
CA LYS A 5 28.98 5.59 -96.22
C LYS A 5 29.69 4.93 -95.01
N PRO A 6 29.95 5.66 -93.91
CA PRO A 6 30.77 5.16 -92.81
C PRO A 6 30.00 4.23 -91.85
N GLU A 7 30.78 3.44 -91.09
CA GLU A 7 30.35 2.63 -89.96
C GLU A 7 29.59 3.43 -88.89
N GLN A 8 28.62 2.76 -88.26
CA GLN A 8 28.15 3.09 -86.91
C GLN A 8 28.25 1.82 -86.07
N HIS A 9 29.16 1.82 -85.09
CA HIS A 9 29.40 0.71 -84.17
C HIS A 9 28.65 0.99 -82.86
N ASP A 10 27.38 0.63 -82.83
CA ASP A 10 26.51 0.83 -81.67
C ASP A 10 26.81 -0.24 -80.61
N SER A 11 27.69 0.09 -79.68
CA SER A 11 28.09 -0.77 -78.56
C SER A 11 27.03 -0.78 -77.46
N GLU A 12 25.95 -1.55 -77.65
CA GLU A 12 24.94 -1.80 -76.62
C GLU A 12 25.54 -2.44 -75.36
N THR A 13 25.86 -1.62 -74.37
CA THR A 13 26.42 -2.08 -73.09
C THR A 13 25.29 -2.56 -72.20
N ASN A 14 24.99 -3.86 -72.29
CA ASN A 14 23.99 -4.54 -71.46
C ASN A 14 24.42 -4.55 -69.98
N LEU A 15 24.01 -3.54 -69.21
CA LEU A 15 24.18 -3.51 -67.76
C LEU A 15 23.02 -4.25 -67.08
N PRO A 16 23.29 -5.14 -66.10
CA PRO A 16 22.24 -5.94 -65.46
C PRO A 16 21.28 -5.06 -64.64
N HIS A 17 19.98 -5.34 -64.78
CA HIS A 17 18.89 -4.64 -64.10
C HIS A 17 18.79 -5.07 -62.61
N GLU A 18 19.81 -4.76 -61.82
CA GLU A 18 20.01 -5.20 -60.41
C GLU A 18 19.65 -4.10 -59.39
N THR A 19 18.76 -3.17 -59.76
CA THR A 19 18.43 -1.97 -58.95
C THR A 19 17.05 -2.00 -58.29
N ASN A 20 16.20 -2.98 -58.61
CA ASN A 20 14.82 -3.03 -58.13
C ASN A 20 14.70 -3.78 -56.77
N GLU A 21 15.35 -4.94 -56.62
CA GLU A 21 15.23 -5.77 -55.41
C GLU A 21 15.75 -5.06 -54.14
N ARG A 22 16.90 -4.39 -54.23
CA ARG A 22 17.52 -3.68 -53.09
C ARG A 22 16.65 -2.52 -52.58
N ARG A 23 15.93 -1.84 -53.48
CA ARG A 23 15.00 -0.74 -53.15
C ARG A 23 13.71 -1.28 -52.52
N GLY A 24 13.22 -2.44 -53.00
CA GLY A 24 12.13 -3.17 -52.36
C GLY A 24 12.47 -3.58 -50.93
N PHE A 25 13.61 -4.25 -50.72
CA PHE A 25 14.02 -4.73 -49.39
C PHE A 25 14.15 -3.61 -48.35
N LEU A 26 14.84 -2.51 -48.67
CA LEU A 26 14.99 -1.37 -47.75
C LEU A 26 13.65 -0.67 -47.47
N GLY A 27 12.78 -0.54 -48.48
CA GLY A 27 11.44 0.00 -48.31
C GLY A 27 10.55 -0.87 -47.41
N SER A 28 10.58 -2.19 -47.60
CA SER A 28 9.86 -3.15 -46.75
C SER A 28 10.39 -3.16 -45.32
N ALA A 29 11.70 -3.17 -45.13
CA ALA A 29 12.31 -3.11 -43.79
C ALA A 29 11.95 -1.82 -43.04
N ALA A 30 11.99 -0.66 -43.72
CA ALA A 30 11.56 0.61 -43.15
C ALA A 30 10.06 0.60 -42.81
N GLY A 31 9.21 0.06 -43.69
CA GLY A 31 7.77 -0.06 -43.48
C GLY A 31 7.40 -0.96 -42.29
N ILE A 32 8.03 -2.12 -42.18
CA ILE A 32 7.85 -3.04 -41.04
C ILE A 32 8.32 -2.36 -39.74
N THR A 33 9.48 -1.70 -39.76
CA THR A 33 10.03 -0.99 -38.59
C THR A 33 9.10 0.14 -38.13
N ALA A 34 8.57 0.93 -39.07
CA ALA A 34 7.60 1.98 -38.78
C ALA A 34 6.26 1.43 -38.25
N ALA A 35 5.78 0.30 -38.78
CA ALA A 35 4.56 -0.36 -38.29
C ALA A 35 4.74 -0.91 -36.87
N VAL A 36 5.89 -1.50 -36.54
CA VAL A 36 6.20 -1.99 -35.19
C VAL A 36 6.31 -0.85 -34.19
N LEU A 37 7.03 0.23 -34.51
CA LEU A 37 7.12 1.43 -33.68
C LEU A 37 5.75 2.12 -33.51
N GLY A 38 4.98 2.24 -34.59
CA GLY A 38 3.62 2.80 -34.56
C GLY A 38 2.66 1.97 -33.71
N GLY A 39 2.75 0.64 -33.78
CA GLY A 39 2.00 -0.27 -32.92
C GLY A 39 2.40 -0.15 -31.44
N LEU A 40 3.70 -0.13 -31.15
CA LEU A 40 4.22 0.00 -29.78
C LEU A 40 3.89 1.34 -29.13
N LEU A 41 3.83 2.45 -29.89
CA LEU A 41 3.52 3.77 -29.37
C LEU A 41 2.01 4.11 -29.41
N GLY A 42 1.26 3.60 -30.39
CA GLY A 42 -0.17 3.85 -30.54
C GLY A 42 -1.04 2.87 -29.76
N VAL A 43 -0.80 1.55 -29.94
CA VAL A 43 -1.60 0.49 -29.30
C VAL A 43 -1.02 0.10 -27.95
N GLY A 44 0.31 0.12 -27.79
CA GLY A 44 1.01 -0.27 -26.57
C GLY A 44 0.50 0.45 -25.30
N PRO A 45 0.47 1.80 -25.24
CA PRO A 45 -0.01 2.52 -24.06
C PRO A 45 -1.49 2.28 -23.78
N LEU A 46 -2.32 2.12 -24.82
CA LEU A 46 -3.75 1.81 -24.67
C LEU A 46 -3.96 0.41 -24.12
N ALA A 47 -3.21 -0.59 -24.61
CA ALA A 47 -3.26 -1.96 -24.12
C ALA A 47 -2.77 -2.07 -22.67
N ILE A 48 -1.67 -1.38 -22.32
CA ILE A 48 -1.14 -1.33 -20.95
C ILE A 48 -2.12 -0.61 -20.02
N GLY A 49 -2.70 0.52 -20.46
CA GLY A 49 -3.68 1.28 -19.68
C GLY A 49 -4.96 0.47 -19.40
N LEU A 50 -5.52 -0.16 -20.44
CA LEU A 50 -6.71 -1.01 -20.32
C LEU A 50 -6.43 -2.25 -19.46
N TYR A 51 -5.27 -2.89 -19.64
CA TYR A 51 -4.86 -4.02 -18.80
C TYR A 51 -4.70 -3.59 -17.33
N ALA A 52 -4.06 -2.43 -17.08
CA ALA A 52 -3.86 -1.91 -15.73
C ALA A 52 -5.19 -1.60 -15.05
N THR A 53 -6.15 -0.94 -15.71
CA THR A 53 -7.46 -0.62 -15.11
C THR A 53 -8.34 -1.85 -14.89
N VAL A 54 -8.32 -2.83 -15.81
CA VAL A 54 -9.05 -4.10 -15.65
C VAL A 54 -8.45 -4.97 -14.55
N MET A 55 -7.12 -4.93 -14.35
CA MET A 55 -6.43 -5.77 -13.35
C MET A 55 -6.18 -5.07 -12.01
N ASP A 56 -6.39 -3.75 -11.89
CA ASP A 56 -6.24 -3.02 -10.61
C ASP A 56 -7.11 -3.59 -9.47
N PRO A 57 -8.38 -4.01 -9.68
CA PRO A 57 -9.19 -4.66 -8.64
C PRO A 57 -8.65 -6.00 -8.16
N LEU A 58 -7.80 -6.67 -8.96
CA LEU A 58 -7.21 -7.98 -8.67
C LEU A 58 -5.79 -7.87 -8.11
N ARG A 59 -5.16 -6.69 -8.21
CA ARG A 59 -3.83 -6.42 -7.66
C ARG A 59 -3.94 -6.07 -6.19
N LYS A 60 -3.39 -6.93 -5.33
CA LYS A 60 -3.17 -6.60 -3.92
C LYS A 60 -2.28 -5.35 -3.83
N LYS A 61 -2.84 -4.24 -3.38
CA LYS A 61 -2.10 -3.01 -3.10
C LYS A 61 -1.38 -3.19 -1.76
N THR A 62 -0.20 -3.80 -1.81
CA THR A 62 0.73 -3.82 -0.68
C THR A 62 1.23 -2.40 -0.47
N THR A 63 0.61 -1.67 0.46
CA THR A 63 1.15 -0.41 0.96
C THR A 63 2.60 -0.65 1.39
N PRO A 64 3.58 0.14 0.93
CA PRO A 64 4.94 0.13 1.46
C PRO A 64 4.92 0.63 2.91
N GLN A 65 4.52 -0.26 3.81
CA GLN A 65 4.65 -0.05 5.23
C GLN A 65 6.14 -0.03 5.52
N LYS A 66 6.58 1.01 6.23
CA LYS A 66 7.88 1.03 6.90
C LYS A 66 7.82 0.01 8.04
N ALA A 67 7.86 -1.28 7.69
CA ALA A 67 8.01 -2.38 8.63
C ALA A 67 9.23 -2.05 9.49
N ALA A 68 9.00 -1.95 10.81
CA ALA A 68 9.97 -1.69 11.86
C ALA A 68 11.41 -1.39 11.37
N GLY A 69 11.71 -0.10 11.18
CA GLY A 69 12.94 0.35 10.53
C GLY A 69 14.21 -0.34 11.04
N ASP A 70 14.97 -0.92 10.12
CA ASP A 70 16.23 -1.65 10.31
C ASP A 70 16.23 -2.81 11.34
N ALA A 71 15.06 -3.17 11.89
CA ALA A 71 14.93 -4.26 12.85
C ALA A 71 15.00 -5.62 12.12
N VAL A 72 16.14 -6.30 12.28
CA VAL A 72 16.37 -7.63 11.73
C VAL A 72 15.31 -8.61 12.25
N GLY A 73 14.41 -9.05 11.35
CA GLY A 73 13.29 -9.94 11.67
C GLY A 73 11.91 -9.26 11.78
N ALA A 74 11.76 -8.00 11.36
CA ALA A 74 10.46 -7.33 11.24
C ALA A 74 9.43 -8.18 10.45
N LYS A 75 8.33 -8.55 11.13
CA LYS A 75 7.20 -9.27 10.51
C LYS A 75 6.32 -8.30 9.71
N GLU A 76 5.70 -8.78 8.62
CA GLU A 76 4.72 -7.99 7.87
C GLU A 76 3.57 -7.50 8.77
N GLY A 77 3.17 -6.23 8.61
CA GLY A 77 2.12 -5.59 9.41
C GLY A 77 2.54 -5.09 10.80
N PHE A 78 3.77 -5.36 11.26
CA PHE A 78 4.25 -4.91 12.57
C PHE A 78 5.05 -3.60 12.50
N TYR A 79 4.71 -2.67 13.40
CA TYR A 79 5.34 -1.36 13.54
C TYR A 79 6.08 -1.28 14.86
N PHE A 80 7.26 -0.66 14.88
CA PHE A 80 7.91 -0.26 16.14
C PHE A 80 7.09 0.84 16.81
N VAL A 81 6.89 0.74 18.12
CA VAL A 81 6.07 1.72 18.87
C VAL A 81 6.83 2.33 20.05
N ALA A 82 7.51 1.52 20.85
CA ALA A 82 8.18 1.95 22.07
C ALA A 82 9.25 0.95 22.54
N GLN A 83 10.10 1.37 23.48
CA GLN A 83 10.90 0.45 24.30
C GLN A 83 10.08 -0.05 25.50
N LEU A 84 10.34 -1.29 25.95
CA LEU A 84 9.62 -1.96 27.03
C LEU A 84 9.69 -1.17 28.35
N GLY A 85 10.84 -0.57 28.65
CA GLY A 85 11.04 0.29 29.82
C GLY A 85 10.28 1.63 29.78
N GLU A 86 9.59 1.93 28.69
CA GLU A 86 8.65 3.06 28.63
C GLU A 86 7.24 2.68 29.12
N LEU A 87 6.87 1.40 29.16
CA LEU A 87 5.52 0.99 29.52
C LEU A 87 5.35 0.91 31.05
N ASP A 88 4.25 1.47 31.55
CA ASP A 88 3.83 1.36 32.95
C ASP A 88 2.82 0.20 33.11
N SER A 89 2.71 -0.38 34.31
CA SER A 89 1.76 -1.47 34.61
C SER A 89 0.39 -1.01 35.13
N HIS A 90 0.34 0.18 35.74
CA HIS A 90 -0.86 0.72 36.39
C HIS A 90 -1.63 1.65 35.44
N VAL A 91 -0.94 2.43 34.61
CA VAL A 91 -1.55 3.44 33.74
C VAL A 91 -1.27 3.15 32.26
N PRO A 92 -2.30 2.84 31.45
CA PRO A 92 -2.16 2.74 30.00
C PRO A 92 -1.68 4.05 29.40
N ARG A 93 -0.59 3.99 28.64
CA ARG A 93 -0.06 5.17 27.94
C ARG A 93 -0.44 5.11 26.48
N ARG A 94 -0.78 6.26 25.91
CA ARG A 94 -1.07 6.39 24.48
C ARG A 94 0.24 6.53 23.69
N PHE A 95 0.40 5.73 22.66
CA PHE A 95 1.51 5.81 21.71
C PHE A 95 0.96 6.02 20.29
N THR A 96 1.69 6.77 19.48
CA THR A 96 1.34 7.04 18.07
C THR A 96 2.05 6.03 17.17
N ILE A 97 1.32 5.42 16.25
CA ILE A 97 1.90 4.52 15.25
C ILE A 97 2.42 5.35 14.08
N MET A 98 3.73 5.29 13.84
CA MET A 98 4.41 6.04 12.78
C MET A 98 4.75 5.11 11.62
N ALA A 99 4.33 5.48 10.41
CA ALA A 99 4.57 4.70 9.19
C ALA A 99 4.59 5.59 7.95
N ASP A 100 5.18 5.08 6.87
CA ASP A 100 5.09 5.74 5.57
C ASP A 100 3.66 5.57 5.01
N LYS A 101 3.08 6.67 4.52
CA LYS A 101 1.71 6.72 3.99
C LYS A 101 1.72 6.99 2.50
N ILE A 102 1.05 6.14 1.73
CA ILE A 102 0.70 6.42 0.34
C ILE A 102 -0.75 6.89 0.27
N ASP A 103 -0.99 8.00 -0.44
CA ASP A 103 -2.31 8.56 -0.69
C ASP A 103 -2.46 8.87 -2.18
N ALA A 104 -3.16 7.98 -2.90
CA ALA A 104 -3.32 7.91 -4.36
C ALA A 104 -2.00 7.96 -5.16
N TRP A 105 -1.39 9.13 -5.26
CA TRP A 105 -0.16 9.42 -6.02
C TRP A 105 0.96 10.02 -5.16
N ASN A 106 0.67 10.37 -3.90
CA ASN A 106 1.62 10.97 -2.98
C ASN A 106 2.22 9.91 -2.04
N PHE A 107 3.54 9.97 -1.84
CA PHE A 107 4.23 9.24 -0.78
C PHE A 107 4.66 10.23 0.30
N MET A 108 4.27 9.97 1.54
CA MET A 108 4.63 10.78 2.71
C MET A 108 5.34 9.89 3.73
N LYS A 109 6.60 10.19 4.00
CA LYS A 109 7.42 9.44 4.95
C LYS A 109 7.03 9.75 6.39
N ASP A 110 7.19 8.79 7.30
CA ASP A 110 7.16 8.98 8.76
C ASP A 110 5.90 9.73 9.24
N GLN A 111 4.72 9.27 8.83
CA GLN A 111 3.42 9.88 9.17
C GLN A 111 2.72 9.15 10.33
N PRO A 112 1.93 9.88 11.16
CA PRO A 112 1.08 9.27 12.16
C PRO A 112 -0.11 8.58 11.49
N ILE A 113 -0.08 7.25 11.39
CA ILE A 113 -1.19 6.46 10.80
C ILE A 113 -2.25 6.05 11.83
N GLY A 114 -1.95 6.18 13.12
CA GLY A 114 -2.82 5.67 14.17
C GLY A 114 -2.34 5.94 15.59
N SER A 115 -3.07 5.40 16.57
CA SER A 115 -2.62 5.38 17.96
C SER A 115 -3.16 4.15 18.69
N VAL A 116 -2.40 3.74 19.72
CA VAL A 116 -2.71 2.60 20.58
C VAL A 116 -2.54 2.99 22.04
N TYR A 117 -3.27 2.32 22.94
CA TYR A 117 -2.96 2.28 24.36
C TYR A 117 -2.14 1.04 24.66
N MET A 118 -1.00 1.20 25.34
CA MET A 118 -0.20 0.06 25.81
C MET A 118 0.08 0.15 27.32
N ARG A 119 0.13 -1.00 27.98
CA ARG A 119 0.59 -1.17 29.36
C ARG A 119 1.27 -2.54 29.57
N MET A 120 1.98 -2.67 30.67
CA MET A 120 2.41 -3.97 31.18
C MET A 120 1.27 -4.66 31.96
N GLN A 121 1.06 -5.95 31.71
CA GLN A 121 0.26 -6.84 32.53
C GLN A 121 1.15 -8.01 32.95
N GLY A 122 1.76 -7.90 34.14
CA GLY A 122 2.82 -8.81 34.55
C GLY A 122 4.01 -8.70 33.58
N GLU A 123 4.36 -9.81 32.93
CA GLU A 123 5.43 -9.88 31.93
C GLU A 123 4.95 -9.63 30.48
N GLN A 124 3.64 -9.51 30.26
CA GLN A 124 3.05 -9.33 28.93
C GLN A 124 2.73 -7.85 28.66
N VAL A 125 2.71 -7.47 27.38
CA VAL A 125 2.24 -6.15 26.94
C VAL A 125 0.81 -6.29 26.44
N GLU A 126 -0.13 -5.60 27.09
CA GLU A 126 -1.46 -5.40 26.53
C GLU A 126 -1.45 -4.20 25.59
N CYS A 127 -2.10 -4.31 24.43
CA CYS A 127 -2.24 -3.24 23.46
C CYS A 127 -3.68 -3.17 22.92
N PHE A 128 -4.30 -2.00 23.03
CA PHE A 128 -5.66 -1.73 22.55
C PHE A 128 -5.69 -0.57 21.55
N HIS A 129 -6.52 -0.70 20.52
CA HIS A 129 -6.76 0.36 19.55
C HIS A 129 -7.44 1.57 20.21
N THR A 130 -7.02 2.81 19.90
CA THR A 130 -7.67 4.01 20.49
C THR A 130 -9.04 4.35 19.87
N THR A 131 -9.70 3.42 19.19
CA THR A 131 -10.91 3.67 18.39
C THR A 131 -12.08 2.88 18.95
N CYS A 132 -13.19 3.57 19.24
CA CYS A 132 -14.39 2.96 19.78
C CYS A 132 -15.07 2.06 18.72
N PRO A 133 -15.28 0.76 19.01
CA PRO A 133 -15.91 -0.19 18.07
C PRO A 133 -17.35 0.16 17.66
N HIS A 134 -18.03 1.07 18.38
CA HIS A 134 -19.37 1.52 18.03
C HIS A 134 -19.38 2.32 16.72
N ALA A 135 -18.77 3.51 16.72
CA ALA A 135 -18.87 4.48 15.63
C ALA A 135 -17.52 5.09 15.20
N GLY A 136 -16.39 4.61 15.72
CA GLY A 136 -15.06 5.05 15.30
C GLY A 136 -14.51 6.30 16.02
N CYS A 137 -15.23 6.85 17.01
CA CYS A 137 -14.70 7.93 17.84
C CYS A 137 -13.45 7.51 18.61
N ALA A 138 -12.50 8.43 18.82
CA ALA A 138 -11.35 8.18 19.67
C ALA A 138 -11.77 7.99 21.13
N VAL A 139 -11.21 6.99 21.81
CA VAL A 139 -11.35 6.81 23.26
C VAL A 139 -10.17 7.45 24.00
N SER A 140 -10.44 7.93 25.21
CA SER A 140 -9.46 8.48 26.14
C SER A 140 -9.43 7.66 27.42
N TYR A 141 -8.24 7.26 27.90
CA TYR A 141 -8.09 6.72 29.25
C TYR A 141 -8.29 7.83 30.29
N GLU A 142 -9.22 7.63 31.22
CA GLU A 142 -9.50 8.54 32.34
C GLU A 142 -9.02 7.90 33.65
N LEU A 143 -8.16 8.61 34.38
CA LEU A 143 -7.45 8.11 35.56
C LEU A 143 -8.38 7.94 36.76
N GLU A 144 -9.35 8.84 36.96
CA GLU A 144 -10.29 8.75 38.09
C GLU A 144 -11.21 7.53 37.97
N SER A 145 -11.68 7.23 36.75
CA SER A 145 -12.54 6.07 36.47
C SER A 145 -11.80 4.77 36.19
N GLN A 146 -10.48 4.83 36.00
CA GLN A 146 -9.63 3.74 35.51
C GLN A 146 -10.21 3.02 34.27
N ALA A 147 -10.72 3.79 33.30
CA ALA A 147 -11.44 3.27 32.15
C ALA A 147 -11.13 4.07 30.88
N TYR A 148 -11.21 3.42 29.71
CA TYR A 148 -11.24 4.12 28.42
C TYR A 148 -12.66 4.61 28.14
N GLN A 149 -12.85 5.92 28.03
CA GLN A 149 -14.14 6.55 27.79
C GLN A 149 -14.24 7.10 26.35
N CYS A 150 -15.38 6.86 25.70
CA CYS A 150 -15.75 7.43 24.41
C CYS A 150 -16.67 8.65 24.61
N PRO A 151 -16.28 9.85 24.17
CA PRO A 151 -17.05 11.08 24.41
C PRO A 151 -18.34 11.20 23.58
N CYS A 152 -18.54 10.33 22.59
CA CYS A 152 -19.62 10.49 21.59
C CYS A 152 -21.00 9.99 22.07
N HIS A 153 -21.04 8.94 22.89
CA HIS A 153 -22.26 8.23 23.28
C HIS A 153 -22.00 7.29 24.48
N ASN A 154 -21.13 7.72 25.40
CA ASN A 154 -20.85 7.07 26.69
C ASN A 154 -20.49 5.56 26.61
N SER A 155 -19.78 5.14 25.56
CA SER A 155 -19.14 3.82 25.58
C SER A 155 -17.90 3.85 26.47
N SER A 156 -17.86 2.98 27.47
CA SER A 156 -16.72 2.85 28.38
C SER A 156 -16.13 1.45 28.35
N PHE A 157 -14.83 1.33 28.54
CA PHE A 157 -14.12 0.05 28.52
C PHE A 157 -13.20 -0.03 29.73
N ASN A 158 -13.13 -1.20 30.35
CA ASN A 158 -12.17 -1.50 31.40
C ASN A 158 -10.73 -1.44 30.86
N VAL A 159 -9.74 -1.41 31.75
CA VAL A 159 -8.31 -1.36 31.38
C VAL A 159 -7.87 -2.56 30.51
N ASP A 160 -8.54 -3.71 30.67
CA ASP A 160 -8.39 -4.94 29.87
C ASP A 160 -9.18 -4.92 28.53
N GLY A 161 -9.73 -3.77 28.15
CA GLY A 161 -10.52 -3.57 26.94
C GLY A 161 -11.93 -4.17 26.98
N SER A 162 -12.31 -4.93 28.01
CA SER A 162 -13.68 -5.44 28.13
C SER A 162 -14.69 -4.30 28.23
N LYS A 163 -15.93 -4.51 27.76
CA LYS A 163 -16.99 -3.51 27.90
C LYS A 163 -17.24 -3.25 29.39
N LEU A 164 -17.09 -2.00 29.81
CA LEU A 164 -17.58 -1.57 31.10
C LEU A 164 -19.08 -1.28 30.95
N GLU A 165 -19.90 -2.07 31.64
CA GLU A 165 -21.33 -1.83 31.83
C GLU A 165 -21.53 -1.22 33.22
N GLY A 166 -21.92 0.06 33.28
CA GLY A 166 -22.06 0.77 34.55
C GLY A 166 -22.41 2.24 34.36
N GLY A 167 -23.68 2.59 34.52
CA GLY A 167 -24.17 3.96 34.37
C GLY A 167 -25.68 4.04 34.22
N ARG A 168 -26.20 5.24 33.92
CA ARG A 168 -27.62 5.48 33.60
C ARG A 168 -28.03 5.03 32.19
N SER A 169 -27.06 4.69 31.35
CA SER A 169 -27.23 4.17 29.99
C SER A 169 -26.41 2.89 29.85
N SER A 170 -26.90 1.93 29.08
CA SER A 170 -26.09 0.81 28.61
C SER A 170 -24.98 1.31 27.70
N ASN A 171 -23.87 0.58 27.64
CA ASN A 171 -22.78 0.88 26.71
C ASN A 171 -23.17 0.43 25.30
N PRO A 172 -23.33 1.33 24.31
CA PRO A 172 -23.81 0.98 22.97
C PRO A 172 -22.76 0.28 22.10
N SER A 173 -21.52 0.10 22.57
CA SER A 173 -20.50 -0.63 21.81
C SER A 173 -20.91 -2.08 21.60
N PRO A 174 -20.84 -2.62 20.36
CA PRO A 174 -21.22 -4.00 20.10
C PRO A 174 -20.22 -5.01 20.69
N ARG A 175 -18.97 -4.60 20.90
CA ARG A 175 -17.87 -5.41 21.46
C ARG A 175 -16.97 -4.58 22.39
N GLY A 176 -16.03 -5.26 23.08
CA GLY A 176 -14.95 -4.60 23.82
C GLY A 176 -13.96 -3.87 22.89
N LEU A 177 -13.10 -3.03 23.46
CA LEU A 177 -12.07 -2.30 22.74
C LEU A 177 -11.14 -3.26 22.00
N ASP A 178 -10.77 -2.94 20.76
CA ASP A 178 -10.08 -3.89 19.90
C ASP A 178 -8.62 -4.12 20.35
N ALA A 179 -8.36 -5.29 20.91
CA ALA A 179 -7.00 -5.75 21.23
C ALA A 179 -6.18 -6.00 19.95
N LEU A 180 -4.91 -5.58 19.96
CA LEU A 180 -3.95 -5.71 18.86
C LEU A 180 -2.86 -6.73 19.21
N GLU A 181 -2.30 -7.39 18.20
CA GLU A 181 -1.21 -8.35 18.39
C GLU A 181 0.10 -7.61 18.69
N VAL A 182 0.81 -8.02 19.74
CA VAL A 182 2.08 -7.45 20.16
C VAL A 182 3.19 -8.47 19.99
N TYR A 183 4.33 -8.02 19.47
CA TYR A 183 5.56 -8.78 19.37
C TYR A 183 6.68 -8.00 20.08
N VAL A 184 7.39 -8.64 21.00
CA VAL A 184 8.52 -8.02 21.74
C VAL A 184 9.81 -8.71 21.31
N GLN A 185 10.82 -7.92 20.95
CA GLN A 185 12.16 -8.40 20.56
C GLN A 185 13.22 -7.67 21.38
N GLY A 186 13.82 -8.37 22.34
CA GLY A 186 14.71 -7.74 23.32
C GLY A 186 13.95 -6.71 24.16
N THR A 187 14.28 -5.44 24.00
CA THR A 187 13.57 -4.32 24.63
C THR A 187 12.57 -3.62 23.71
N SER A 188 12.55 -3.90 22.40
CA SER A 188 11.69 -3.21 21.44
C SER A 188 10.30 -3.84 21.37
N VAL A 189 9.26 -3.01 21.47
CA VAL A 189 7.85 -3.40 21.37
C VAL A 189 7.32 -3.06 19.98
N PHE A 190 6.76 -4.07 19.30
CA PHE A 190 6.15 -3.96 17.99
C PHE A 190 4.67 -4.32 18.06
N VAL A 191 3.83 -3.58 17.34
CA VAL A 191 2.38 -3.79 17.30
C VAL A 191 1.93 -4.04 15.87
N LYS A 192 1.09 -5.07 15.67
CA LYS A 192 0.37 -5.29 14.43
C LYS A 192 -0.81 -4.32 14.38
N TYR A 193 -0.64 -3.19 13.70
CA TYR A 193 -1.66 -2.14 13.65
C TYR A 193 -2.61 -2.37 12.48
N GLU A 194 -3.84 -2.74 12.80
CA GLU A 194 -4.93 -3.02 11.86
C GLU A 194 -6.19 -2.28 12.28
N ASP A 195 -6.84 -1.63 11.32
CA ASP A 195 -8.15 -1.02 11.47
C ASP A 195 -9.25 -2.09 11.44
N TYR A 196 -10.28 -1.97 12.28
CA TYR A 196 -11.43 -2.90 12.31
C TYR A 196 -12.74 -2.22 11.89
N PHE A 197 -13.68 -3.00 11.36
CA PHE A 197 -15.04 -2.49 11.07
C PHE A 197 -15.78 -2.14 12.37
N THR A 198 -16.39 -0.96 12.39
CA THR A 198 -17.22 -0.47 13.50
C THR A 198 -18.68 -0.92 13.36
N GLY A 199 -19.46 -0.83 14.43
CA GLY A 199 -20.88 -1.20 14.44
C GLY A 199 -21.16 -2.70 14.37
N ARG A 200 -20.14 -3.54 14.63
CA ARG A 200 -20.20 -5.01 14.52
C ARG A 200 -19.76 -5.72 15.79
N HIS A 201 -20.41 -6.83 16.13
CA HIS A 201 -20.03 -7.68 17.26
C HIS A 201 -18.76 -8.48 16.96
N ASP A 202 -18.59 -8.89 15.70
CA ASP A 202 -17.40 -9.51 15.13
C ASP A 202 -16.24 -8.51 14.96
N LYS A 203 -15.02 -8.94 15.29
CA LYS A 203 -13.77 -8.20 15.04
C LYS A 203 -13.20 -8.58 13.68
N ILE A 204 -13.62 -7.89 12.61
CA ILE A 204 -13.11 -8.07 11.24
C ILE A 204 -12.21 -6.87 10.88
N ALA A 205 -10.99 -7.16 10.41
CA ALA A 205 -10.05 -6.15 9.90
C ALA A 205 -10.48 -5.61 8.53
N LYS A 206 -10.11 -4.36 8.23
CA LYS A 206 -10.42 -3.68 6.95
C LYS A 206 -9.49 -4.10 5.81
#